data_AF-A0A976L3E2-F1
#
_entry.id   AF-A0A976L3E2-F1
#
_cell.length_a   1.000
_cell.length_b   1.000
_cell.length_c   1.000
_cell.angle_alpha   90.00
_cell.angle_beta   90.00
_cell.angle_gamma   90.00
#
_symmetry.space_group_name_H-M   'P 1'
#
loop_
_entity.id
_entity.type
_entity.pdbx_description
1 polymer ?
#
loop_
_entity_poly.entity_id
_entity_poly.type
_entity_poly.pdbx_seq_one_letter_code
_entity_poly.pdbx_strand_id
1 'polypeptide(L)'
;MKVGCIINRKDRKSIINWLDENQIKIHKDTRKYVYKVEVDLYNIKPLAMEYKSKYPNDWKQRISVICGGENELFNLLLLEIGSEPTPYPTTIVKPTSSFQKDIIKRLLQ
;
A
#
# COMPACT_ATOMS: atom_id res chain seq x y z
N MET A 1 -13.11 -15.22 7.80
CA MET A 1 -12.56 -13.88 8.12
C MET A 1 -11.44 -13.61 7.13
N LYS A 2 -11.58 -12.62 6.24
CA LYS A 2 -10.56 -12.32 5.22
C LYS A 2 -9.19 -11.98 5.84
N VAL A 3 -9.18 -11.28 6.97
CA VAL A 3 -7.97 -10.99 7.77
C VAL A 3 -7.24 -12.25 8.21
N GLY A 4 -7.98 -13.27 8.67
CA GLY A 4 -7.40 -14.54 9.10
C GLY A 4 -6.61 -15.25 7.99
N CYS A 5 -7.01 -15.08 6.73
CA CYS A 5 -6.25 -15.60 5.59
C CYS A 5 -4.93 -14.84 5.40
N ILE A 6 -4.93 -13.51 5.58
CA ILE A 6 -3.74 -12.65 5.43
C ILE A 6 -2.69 -13.00 6.48
N ILE A 7 -3.11 -13.19 7.74
CA ILE A 7 -2.22 -13.46 8.88
C ILE A 7 -2.06 -14.95 9.19
N ASN A 8 -2.57 -15.83 8.31
CA ASN A 8 -2.57 -17.29 8.45
C ASN A 8 -3.11 -17.80 9.81
N ARG A 9 -4.25 -17.26 10.27
CA ARG A 9 -4.95 -17.68 11.50
C ARG A 9 -6.40 -18.06 11.20
N LYS A 10 -6.84 -19.17 11.80
CA LYS A 10 -8.21 -19.69 11.61
C LYS A 10 -9.17 -19.28 12.73
N ASP A 11 -8.67 -19.20 13.96
CA ASP A 11 -9.49 -18.93 15.15
C ASP A 11 -9.76 -17.44 15.36
N ARG A 12 -11.00 -17.10 15.75
CA ARG A 12 -11.43 -15.71 15.95
C ARG A 12 -10.73 -15.03 17.12
N LYS A 13 -10.56 -15.73 18.24
CA LYS A 13 -9.89 -15.17 19.41
C LYS A 13 -8.43 -14.91 19.08
N SER A 14 -7.78 -15.84 18.37
CA SER A 14 -6.41 -15.68 17.87
C SER A 14 -6.26 -14.50 16.92
N ILE A 15 -7.22 -14.28 16.01
CA ILE A 15 -7.20 -13.11 15.11
C ILE A 15 -7.37 -11.80 15.90
N ILE A 16 -8.29 -11.76 16.87
CA ILE A 16 -8.51 -10.56 17.71
C ILE A 16 -7.27 -10.24 18.53
N ASN A 17 -6.68 -11.24 19.19
CA ASN A 17 -5.46 -11.06 19.98
C ASN A 17 -4.31 -10.55 19.11
N TRP A 18 -4.13 -11.13 17.91
CA TRP A 18 -3.09 -10.65 17.00
C TRP A 18 -3.31 -9.20 16.58
N LEU A 19 -4.55 -8.79 16.28
CA LEU A 19 -4.84 -7.40 15.94
C LEU A 19 -4.50 -6.44 17.10
N ASP A 20 -4.85 -6.84 18.32
CA ASP A 20 -4.61 -6.06 19.55
C ASP A 20 -3.11 -5.95 19.88
N GLU A 21 -2.38 -7.08 19.84
CA GLU A 21 -0.92 -7.15 20.04
C GLU A 21 -0.15 -6.25 19.04
N ASN A 22 -0.68 -6.12 17.82
CA ASN A 22 -0.06 -5.34 16.76
C ASN A 22 -0.64 -3.92 16.63
N GLN A 23 -1.42 -3.48 17.62
CA GLN A 23 -2.03 -2.16 17.69
C GLN A 23 -2.90 -1.78 16.48
N ILE A 24 -3.46 -2.79 15.79
CA ILE A 24 -4.39 -2.58 14.68
C ILE A 24 -5.79 -2.38 15.25
N LYS A 25 -6.34 -1.18 15.02
CA LYS A 25 -7.61 -0.78 15.62
C LYS A 25 -8.77 -1.62 15.09
N ILE A 26 -9.46 -2.30 15.99
CA ILE A 26 -10.72 -2.97 15.67
C ILE A 26 -11.85 -1.94 15.78
N HIS A 27 -12.35 -1.51 14.63
CA HIS A 27 -13.52 -0.65 14.54
C HIS A 27 -14.79 -1.43 14.80
N LYS A 28 -15.81 -0.72 15.30
CA LYS A 28 -17.14 -1.28 15.55
C LYS A 28 -18.18 -0.27 15.14
N ASP A 29 -19.01 -0.68 14.19
CA ASP A 29 -20.31 -0.08 13.95
C ASP A 29 -21.35 -1.17 14.21
N THR A 30 -22.07 -1.67 13.20
CA THR A 30 -22.94 -2.85 13.33
C THR A 30 -22.16 -4.15 13.51
N ARG A 31 -20.95 -4.23 12.94
CA ARG A 31 -20.05 -5.39 13.02
C ARG A 31 -18.64 -4.92 13.36
N LYS A 32 -17.82 -5.83 13.90
CA LYS A 32 -16.38 -5.57 14.08
C LYS A 32 -15.69 -5.66 12.72
N TYR A 33 -14.88 -4.67 12.39
CA TYR A 33 -14.08 -4.63 11.16
C TYR A 33 -12.73 -3.96 11.41
N VAL A 34 -11.81 -4.15 10.47
CA VAL A 34 -10.51 -3.49 10.40
C VAL A 34 -10.31 -3.00 8.97
N TYR A 35 -9.54 -1.94 8.77
CA TYR A 35 -9.22 -1.50 7.43
C TYR A 35 -8.17 -2.41 6.81
N LYS A 36 -8.41 -2.84 5.57
CA LYS A 36 -7.48 -3.69 4.82
C LYS A 36 -6.08 -3.05 4.76
N VAL A 37 -6.03 -1.74 4.50
CA VAL A 37 -4.77 -0.99 4.38
C VAL A 37 -3.92 -1.06 5.66
N GLU A 38 -4.52 -1.01 6.84
CA GLU A 38 -3.77 -1.09 8.11
C GLU A 38 -3.13 -2.48 8.29
N VAL A 39 -3.88 -3.54 7.94
CA VAL A 39 -3.39 -4.92 8.01
C VAL A 39 -2.28 -5.16 6.98
N ASP A 40 -2.46 -4.69 5.75
CA ASP A 40 -1.47 -4.86 4.69
C ASP A 40 -0.19 -4.06 4.98
N LEU A 41 -0.34 -2.82 5.47
CA LEU A 41 0.77 -1.95 5.85
C LEU A 41 1.62 -2.56 6.97
N TYR A 42 0.95 -3.11 7.99
CA TYR A 42 1.64 -3.82 9.07
C TYR A 42 2.45 -5.02 8.54
N ASN A 43 1.86 -5.82 7.66
CA ASN A 43 2.52 -7.03 7.14
C ASN A 43 3.68 -6.73 6.18
N ILE A 44 3.59 -5.67 5.37
CA ILE A 44 4.63 -5.33 4.40
C ILE A 44 5.82 -4.57 5.03
N LYS A 45 5.59 -3.85 6.13
CA LYS A 45 6.60 -2.99 6.75
C LYS A 45 7.88 -3.72 7.20
N PRO A 46 7.82 -4.88 7.89
CA PRO A 46 9.03 -5.63 8.24
C PRO A 46 9.85 -6.02 7.01
N LEU A 47 9.18 -6.47 5.94
CA LEU A 47 9.83 -6.85 4.69
C LEU A 47 10.50 -5.65 4.02
N ALA A 48 9.84 -4.49 4.01
CA ALA A 48 10.41 -3.28 3.45
C ALA A 48 11.65 -2.79 4.21
N MET A 49 11.65 -2.88 5.54
CA MET A 49 12.81 -2.56 6.36
C MET A 49 13.98 -3.51 6.11
N GLU A 50 13.70 -4.82 5.96
CA GLU A 50 14.71 -5.81 5.60
C GLU A 50 15.31 -5.52 4.22
N TYR A 51 14.47 -5.22 3.23
CA TYR A 51 14.90 -4.89 1.87
C TYR A 51 15.69 -3.58 1.84
N LYS A 52 15.27 -2.57 2.60
CA LYS A 52 16.00 -1.30 2.75
C LYS A 52 17.43 -1.53 3.26
N SER A 53 17.61 -2.50 4.16
CA SER A 53 18.94 -2.88 4.66
C SER A 53 19.74 -3.71 3.65
N LYS A 54 19.12 -4.70 2.99
CA LYS A 54 19.80 -5.62 2.07
C LYS A 54 20.08 -5.02 0.69
N TYR A 55 19.20 -4.17 0.21
CA TYR A 55 19.20 -3.64 -1.15
C TYR A 55 18.95 -2.12 -1.18
N PRO A 56 19.84 -1.32 -0.56
CA PRO A 56 19.60 0.11 -0.34
C PRO A 56 19.34 0.92 -1.62
N ASN A 57 19.82 0.45 -2.79
CA ASN A 57 19.70 1.16 -4.06
C ASN A 57 18.38 0.90 -4.81
N ASP A 58 17.73 -0.27 -4.61
CA ASP A 58 16.55 -0.67 -5.41
C ASP A 58 15.38 -1.22 -4.56
N TRP A 59 15.49 -1.23 -3.22
CA TRP A 59 14.44 -1.74 -2.33
C TRP A 59 13.07 -1.11 -2.58
N LYS A 60 13.03 0.20 -2.89
CA LYS A 60 11.78 0.91 -3.22
C LYS A 60 11.07 0.29 -4.42
N GLN A 61 11.82 0.00 -5.48
CA GLN A 61 11.28 -0.61 -6.71
C GLN A 61 10.81 -2.04 -6.43
N ARG A 62 11.60 -2.82 -5.67
CA ARG A 62 11.24 -4.19 -5.27
C ARG A 62 9.94 -4.23 -4.45
N ILE A 63 9.81 -3.35 -3.46
CA ILE A 63 8.61 -3.29 -2.62
C ILE A 63 7.40 -2.77 -3.41
N SER A 64 7.58 -1.79 -4.31
CA SER A 64 6.51 -1.32 -5.20
C SER A 64 5.92 -2.45 -6.06
N VAL A 65 6.76 -3.36 -6.57
CA VAL A 65 6.31 -4.56 -7.30
C VAL A 65 5.52 -5.51 -6.38
N ILE A 66 5.96 -5.70 -5.14
CA ILE A 66 5.27 -6.55 -4.15
C ILE A 66 3.91 -5.98 -3.76
N CYS A 67 3.79 -4.65 -3.64
CA CYS A 67 2.53 -3.95 -3.43
C CYS A 67 1.59 -4.00 -4.66
N GLY A 68 1.94 -4.74 -5.72
CA GLY A 68 1.10 -4.90 -6.90
C GLY A 68 0.98 -3.64 -7.77
N GLY A 69 1.89 -2.67 -7.59
CA GLY A 69 1.80 -1.37 -8.25
C GLY A 69 0.73 -0.43 -7.67
N GLU A 70 0.08 -0.79 -6.56
CA GLU A 70 -0.82 0.12 -5.84
C GLU A 70 0.01 1.24 -5.20
N ASN A 71 -0.08 2.44 -5.77
CA ASN A 71 0.70 3.59 -5.34
C ASN A 71 0.34 4.02 -3.90
N GLU A 72 -0.89 3.81 -3.47
CA GLU A 72 -1.39 4.26 -2.17
C GLU A 72 -0.74 3.50 -1.01
N LEU A 73 -0.77 2.16 -1.03
CA LEU A 73 -0.16 1.33 0.02
C LEU A 73 1.36 1.57 0.08
N PHE A 74 2.00 1.64 -1.09
CA PHE A 74 3.43 1.90 -1.17
C PHE A 74 3.79 3.30 -0.64
N ASN A 75 3.05 4.34 -1.02
CA ASN A 75 3.30 5.69 -0.52
C ASN A 75 3.05 5.81 0.99
N LEU A 76 1.98 5.19 1.51
CA LEU A 76 1.73 5.13 2.96
C LEU A 76 2.88 4.44 3.70
N LEU A 77 3.40 3.35 3.14
CA LEU A 77 4.55 2.65 3.69
C LEU A 77 5.79 3.54 3.73
N LEU A 78 6.09 4.26 2.63
CA LEU A 78 7.22 5.18 2.58
C LEU A 78 7.12 6.25 3.67
N LEU A 79 5.93 6.83 3.87
CA LEU A 79 5.67 7.80 4.94
C LEU A 79 5.95 7.20 6.34
N GLU A 80 5.47 5.99 6.61
CA GLU A 80 5.66 5.32 7.90
C GLU A 80 7.11 5.00 8.25
N ILE A 81 7.94 4.70 7.24
CA ILE A 81 9.36 4.38 7.44
C ILE A 81 10.27 5.61 7.26
N GLY A 82 9.69 6.81 7.27
CA GLY A 82 10.39 8.09 7.17
C GLY A 82 11.12 8.29 5.84
N SER A 83 10.62 7.69 4.77
CA SER A 83 11.18 7.82 3.43
C SER A 83 10.29 8.71 2.57
N GLU A 84 10.89 9.48 1.66
CA GLU A 84 10.11 10.34 0.77
C GLU A 84 9.19 9.50 -0.14
N PRO A 85 7.88 9.83 -0.22
CA PRO A 85 6.95 9.19 -1.14
C PRO A 85 7.39 9.46 -2.59
N THR A 86 6.99 8.59 -3.51
CA THR A 86 7.34 8.81 -4.92
C THR A 86 6.63 10.07 -5.42
N PRO A 87 7.35 11.03 -6.03
CA PRO A 87 6.72 12.21 -6.57
C PRO A 87 5.73 11.81 -7.64
N TYR A 88 4.49 12.27 -7.50
CA TYR A 88 3.53 12.19 -8.60
C TYR A 88 4.07 13.00 -9.76
N PRO A 89 4.00 12.49 -11.01
CA PRO A 89 4.37 13.29 -12.17
C PRO A 89 3.44 14.50 -12.23
N THR A 90 3.98 15.68 -11.92
CA THR A 90 3.28 16.97 -12.01
C THR A 90 3.35 17.58 -13.39
N THR A 91 4.00 16.89 -14.34
CA THR A 91 4.14 17.35 -15.72
C THR A 91 2.78 17.36 -16.41
N ILE A 92 2.14 18.53 -16.44
CA ILE A 92 0.98 18.78 -17.29
C ILE A 92 1.50 18.89 -18.72
N VAL A 93 1.38 17.80 -19.49
CA VAL A 93 1.64 17.84 -20.93
C VAL A 93 0.49 18.61 -21.58
N LYS A 94 0.71 19.89 -21.88
CA LYS A 94 -0.24 20.67 -22.67
C LYS A 94 -0.11 20.23 -24.13
N PRO A 95 -1.16 19.68 -24.76
CA PRO A 95 -1.10 19.31 -26.16
C PRO A 95 -0.94 20.56 -27.01
N THR A 96 0.12 20.59 -27.81
CA THR A 96 0.43 21.70 -28.73
C THR A 96 -0.23 21.53 -30.10
N SER A 97 -0.74 20.34 -30.42
CA SER A 97 -1.47 20.07 -31.66
C SER A 97 -2.87 19.48 -31.41
N SER A 98 -3.76 19.63 -32.39
CA SER A 98 -5.08 18.98 -32.40
C SER A 98 -4.97 17.46 -32.33
N PHE A 99 -3.98 16.87 -33.03
CA PHE A 99 -3.69 15.45 -33.00
C PHE A 99 -3.35 14.94 -31.58
N GLN A 100 -2.52 15.67 -30.83
CA GLN A 100 -2.19 15.31 -29.45
C GLN A 100 -3.42 15.40 -28.53
N LYS A 101 -4.32 16.38 -28.74
CA LYS A 101 -5.58 16.49 -27.98
C LYS A 101 -6.46 15.25 -28.19
N ASP A 102 -6.57 14.78 -29.43
CA ASP A 102 -7.39 13.62 -29.75
C ASP A 102 -6.82 12.31 -29.20
N ILE A 103 -5.49 12.16 -29.20
CA ILE A 103 -4.82 11.01 -28.56
C ILE A 103 -5.07 11.02 -27.04
N ILE A 104 -4.86 12.16 -26.38
CA ILE A 104 -5.06 12.26 -24.92
C ILE A 104 -6.51 11.94 -24.56
N LYS A 105 -7.49 12.42 -25.33
CA LYS A 105 -8.90 12.10 -25.13
C LYS A 105 -9.21 10.61 -25.20
N ARG A 106 -8.55 9.87 -26.10
CA ARG A 106 -8.75 8.41 -26.25
C ARG A 106 -8.13 7.61 -25.12
N LEU A 107 -7.03 8.09 -24.54
CA LEU A 107 -6.31 7.39 -23.46
C LEU A 107 -6.96 7.60 -22.08
N LEU A 108 -7.80 8.62 -21.92
CA LEU A 108 -8.48 8.97 -20.66
C LEU A 108 -9.93 8.47 -20.58
N GLN A 109 -10.38 7.67 -21.56
CA GLN A 109 -11.67 6.96 -21.56
C GLN A 109 -11.48 5.52 -21.08
#